data_AF-A0A5C5VRM9-F1
#
_entry.id   AF-A0A5C5VRM9-F1
#
_cell.length_a   1.000
_cell.length_b   1.000
_cell.length_c   1.000
_cell.angle_alpha   90.00
_cell.angle_beta   90.00
_cell.angle_gamma   90.00
#
_symmetry.space_group_name_H-M   'P 1'
#
loop_
_entity.id
_entity.type
_entity.pdbx_description
1 polymer ?
#
loop_
_entity_poly.entity_id
_entity_poly.type
_entity_poly.pdbx_seq_one_letter_code
_entity_poly.pdbx_strand_id
1 'polypeptide(L)'
;MSTNQDWSTCEPGELQALRSRLVRSERNQRVVRAAGIVSTAAALIAIALVVPRQFQQPAPIAQITCQVAVERFDDYGKYLSQGTPLPSQQADEMRQHLTKCDRCRSQFDEKFPGLLTATVAALLPLVWLTKLRA
;
A
#
# COMPACT_ATOMS: atom_id res chain seq x y z
N MET A 1 20.60 61.99 -29.11
CA MET A 1 21.63 62.25 -28.09
C MET A 1 22.33 60.93 -27.82
N SER A 2 23.51 60.74 -28.41
CA SER A 2 24.29 59.50 -28.28
C SER A 2 25.18 59.61 -27.06
N THR A 3 24.95 58.77 -26.04
CA THR A 3 25.86 58.63 -24.91
C THR A 3 27.10 57.88 -25.38
N ASN A 4 28.25 58.57 -25.49
CA ASN A 4 29.57 57.94 -25.54
C ASN A 4 29.72 57.06 -24.29
N GLN A 5 29.52 55.75 -24.45
CA GLN A 5 29.97 54.77 -23.48
C GLN A 5 31.46 54.58 -23.77
N ASP A 6 32.29 55.38 -23.09
CA ASP A 6 33.73 55.20 -23.07
C ASP A 6 34.04 53.80 -22.53
N TRP A 7 34.44 52.90 -23.42
CA TRP A 7 34.98 51.61 -23.06
C TRP A 7 36.36 51.84 -22.45
N SER A 8 36.41 51.99 -21.12
CA SER A 8 37.68 52.11 -20.40
C SER A 8 38.45 50.79 -20.44
N THR A 9 39.76 50.87 -20.65
CA THR A 9 40.68 49.73 -20.57
C THR A 9 40.63 49.14 -19.16
N CYS A 10 40.16 47.90 -19.03
CA CYS A 10 40.09 47.20 -17.75
C CYS A 10 41.50 46.95 -17.19
N GLU A 11 41.65 46.95 -15.85
CA GLU A 11 42.93 46.62 -15.24
C GLU A 11 43.35 45.17 -15.58
N PRO A 12 44.66 44.93 -15.81
CA PRO A 12 45.15 43.59 -16.08
C PRO A 12 44.85 42.65 -14.92
N GLY A 13 44.03 41.63 -15.17
CA GLY A 13 43.62 40.61 -14.19
C GLY A 13 42.13 40.67 -13.79
N GLU A 14 41.43 41.77 -14.07
CA GLU A 14 40.02 41.95 -13.69
C GLU A 14 39.09 40.96 -14.42
N LEU A 15 39.36 40.72 -15.71
CA LEU A 15 38.68 39.68 -16.50
C LEU A 15 38.94 38.26 -15.95
N GLN A 16 40.13 38.01 -15.43
CA GLN A 16 40.50 36.71 -14.87
C GLN A 16 39.80 36.49 -13.52
N ALA A 17 39.70 37.55 -12.70
CA ALA A 17 38.92 37.55 -11.47
C ALA A 17 37.43 37.30 -11.74
N LEU A 18 36.84 37.96 -12.73
CA LEU A 18 35.45 37.73 -13.18
C LEU A 18 35.22 36.28 -13.61
N ARG A 19 36.14 35.71 -14.40
CA ARG A 19 36.06 34.30 -14.81
C ARG A 19 36.12 33.35 -13.61
N SER A 20 37.00 33.60 -12.64
CA SER A 20 37.11 32.76 -11.45
C SER A 20 35.85 32.78 -10.57
N ARG A 21 35.17 33.93 -10.49
CA ARG A 21 33.90 34.10 -9.76
C ARG A 21 32.76 33.35 -10.45
N LEU A 22 32.66 33.46 -11.79
CA LEU A 22 31.68 32.71 -12.58
C LEU A 22 31.86 31.20 -12.41
N VAL A 23 33.08 30.70 -12.55
CA VAL A 23 33.39 29.25 -12.42
C VAL A 23 33.07 28.71 -11.02
N ARG A 24 33.33 29.49 -9.95
CA ARG A 24 32.93 29.11 -8.58
C ARG A 24 31.40 29.07 -8.41
N SER A 25 30.69 30.05 -8.97
CA SER A 25 29.23 30.10 -8.88
C SER A 25 28.57 28.93 -9.64
N GLU A 26 29.08 28.58 -10.81
CA GLU A 26 28.58 27.46 -11.61
C GLU A 26 28.84 26.11 -10.92
N ARG A 27 30.01 25.93 -10.29
CA ARG A 27 30.30 24.73 -9.50
C ARG A 27 29.33 24.56 -8.34
N ASN A 28 29.07 25.63 -7.58
CA ASN A 28 28.12 25.56 -6.46
C ASN A 28 26.70 25.24 -6.93
N GLN A 29 26.25 25.82 -8.04
CA GLN A 29 24.92 25.52 -8.59
C GLN A 29 24.79 24.06 -9.07
N ARG A 30 25.85 23.48 -9.65
CA ARG A 30 25.85 22.06 -10.07
C ARG A 30 25.76 21.12 -8.87
N VAL A 31 26.47 21.41 -7.77
CA VAL A 31 26.42 20.59 -6.55
C VAL A 31 25.04 20.66 -5.89
N VAL A 32 24.44 21.85 -5.79
CA VAL A 32 23.11 22.02 -5.19
C VAL A 32 22.02 21.35 -6.03
N ARG A 33 22.09 21.44 -7.37
CA ARG A 33 21.14 20.76 -8.26
C ARG A 33 21.26 19.23 -8.18
N ALA A 34 22.48 18.71 -8.08
CA ALA A 34 22.71 17.26 -7.94
C ALA A 34 22.15 16.72 -6.60
N ALA A 35 22.34 17.45 -5.49
CA ALA A 35 21.82 17.06 -4.18
C ALA A 35 20.28 17.03 -4.13
N GLY A 36 19.61 17.99 -4.79
CA GLY A 36 18.15 18.03 -4.86
C GLY A 36 17.53 16.81 -5.56
N ILE A 37 18.11 16.37 -6.68
CA ILE A 37 17.58 15.25 -7.49
C ILE A 37 17.68 13.91 -6.75
N VAL A 38 18.77 13.68 -6.00
CA VAL A 38 18.96 12.42 -5.26
C VAL A 38 17.94 12.29 -4.12
N SER A 39 17.62 13.40 -3.44
CA SER A 39 16.68 13.40 -2.32
C SER A 39 15.24 13.08 -2.72
N THR A 40 14.78 13.59 -3.87
CA THR A 40 13.42 13.33 -4.37
C THR A 40 13.26 11.91 -4.91
N ALA A 41 14.28 11.38 -5.58
CA ALA A 41 14.27 9.99 -6.04
C ALA A 41 14.21 9.00 -4.88
N ALA A 42 14.98 9.22 -3.81
CA ALA A 42 14.96 8.36 -2.63
C ALA A 42 13.60 8.38 -1.89
N ALA A 43 12.96 9.55 -1.78
CA ALA A 43 11.65 9.69 -1.16
C ALA A 43 10.55 8.94 -1.95
N LEU A 44 10.56 9.02 -3.28
CA LEU A 44 9.60 8.31 -4.13
C LEU A 44 9.75 6.78 -4.03
N ILE A 45 10.99 6.28 -3.97
CA ILE A 45 11.26 4.84 -3.78
C ILE A 45 10.78 4.38 -2.40
N ALA A 46 11.02 5.16 -1.35
CA ALA A 46 10.55 4.84 -0.01
C ALA A 46 9.01 4.77 0.07
N ILE A 47 8.31 5.70 -0.58
CA ILE A 47 6.84 5.69 -0.65
C ILE A 47 6.35 4.47 -1.45
N ALA A 48 6.98 4.15 -2.58
CA ALA A 48 6.61 3.00 -3.42
C ALA A 48 6.78 1.64 -2.71
N LEU A 49 7.74 1.52 -1.78
CA LEU A 49 7.97 0.28 -1.02
C LEU A 49 7.07 0.13 0.21
N VAL A 50 6.61 1.24 0.82
CA VAL A 50 5.80 1.21 2.05
C VAL A 50 4.29 1.16 1.77
N VAL A 51 3.84 1.74 0.66
CA VAL A 51 2.40 1.83 0.30
C VAL A 51 1.77 0.57 -0.33
N PRO A 52 2.46 -0.45 -0.89
CA PRO A 52 1.80 -1.44 -1.75
C PRO A 52 0.93 -2.45 -1.00
N ARG A 53 0.90 -2.46 0.35
CA ARG A 53 -0.02 -3.34 1.10
C ARG A 53 -1.42 -2.77 1.33
N GLN A 54 -1.62 -1.47 1.15
CA GLN A 54 -2.90 -0.81 1.47
C GLN A 54 -3.79 -0.63 0.22
N PHE A 55 -3.17 -0.68 -0.97
CA PHE A 55 -3.81 -0.47 -2.27
C PHE A 55 -3.74 -1.71 -3.17
N GLN A 56 -3.58 -2.91 -2.62
CA GLN A 56 -3.97 -4.11 -3.35
C GLN A 56 -5.48 -4.02 -3.56
N GLN A 57 -5.87 -3.51 -4.74
CA GLN A 57 -7.23 -3.64 -5.22
C GLN A 57 -7.64 -5.11 -5.03
N PRO A 58 -8.78 -5.38 -4.39
CA PRO A 58 -9.21 -6.75 -4.20
C PRO A 58 -9.28 -7.40 -5.57
N ALA A 59 -8.55 -8.50 -5.75
CA ALA A 59 -8.77 -9.43 -6.85
C ALA A 59 -10.30 -9.62 -7.03
N PRO A 60 -10.78 -9.70 -8.29
CA PRO A 60 -12.19 -9.61 -8.62
C PRO A 60 -13.03 -10.38 -7.60
N ILE A 61 -13.94 -9.61 -7.00
CA ILE A 61 -14.89 -9.99 -5.95
C ILE A 61 -15.38 -11.41 -6.23
N ALA A 62 -15.29 -12.26 -5.19
CA ALA A 62 -15.74 -13.64 -5.11
C ALA A 62 -16.53 -14.11 -6.33
N GLN A 63 -16.03 -15.13 -7.04
CA GLN A 63 -16.60 -15.66 -8.29
C GLN A 63 -18.07 -16.13 -8.19
N ILE A 64 -18.68 -16.08 -7.00
CA ILE A 64 -20.05 -16.50 -6.74
C ILE A 64 -20.98 -15.30 -6.52
N THR A 65 -22.12 -15.33 -7.21
CA THR A 65 -23.20 -14.36 -7.04
C THR A 65 -23.94 -14.59 -5.72
N CYS A 66 -24.67 -13.59 -5.22
CA CYS A 66 -25.48 -13.72 -4.01
C CYS A 66 -26.50 -14.86 -4.11
N GLN A 67 -27.04 -15.12 -5.31
CA GLN A 67 -27.97 -16.23 -5.55
C GLN A 67 -27.29 -17.59 -5.33
N VAL A 68 -26.12 -17.80 -5.93
CA VAL A 68 -25.32 -19.02 -5.75
C VAL A 68 -24.88 -19.18 -4.30
N ALA A 69 -24.56 -18.07 -3.61
CA ALA A 69 -24.22 -18.11 -2.20
C ALA A 69 -25.38 -18.65 -1.36
N VAL A 70 -26.61 -18.15 -1.57
CA VAL A 70 -27.81 -18.59 -0.84
C VAL A 70 -28.11 -20.08 -1.07
N GLU A 71 -27.98 -20.56 -2.31
CA GLU A 71 -28.14 -21.98 -2.65
C GLU A 71 -27.14 -22.87 -1.91
N ARG A 72 -25.93 -22.37 -1.63
CA ARG A 72 -24.85 -23.09 -0.95
C ARG A 72 -24.83 -22.93 0.57
N PHE A 73 -25.77 -22.18 1.17
CA PHE A 73 -25.77 -21.94 2.62
C PHE A 73 -25.87 -23.23 3.43
N ASP A 74 -26.71 -24.18 3.02
CA ASP A 74 -26.90 -25.44 3.75
C ASP A 74 -25.64 -26.31 3.72
N ASP A 75 -25.00 -26.42 2.56
CA ASP A 75 -23.80 -27.23 2.40
C ASP A 75 -22.61 -26.61 3.16
N TYR A 76 -22.48 -25.29 3.11
CA TYR A 76 -21.46 -24.58 3.89
C TYR A 76 -21.73 -24.63 5.40
N GLY A 77 -22.99 -24.54 5.82
CA GLY A 77 -23.39 -24.71 7.22
C GLY A 77 -23.08 -26.10 7.76
N LYS A 78 -23.35 -27.16 6.99
CA LYS A 78 -22.97 -28.55 7.34
C LYS A 78 -21.44 -28.71 7.36
N TYR A 79 -20.72 -28.11 6.42
CA TYR A 79 -19.26 -28.10 6.43
C TYR A 79 -18.70 -27.51 7.74
N LEU A 80 -19.24 -26.37 8.18
CA LEU A 80 -18.78 -25.72 9.42
C LEU A 80 -19.21 -26.45 10.70
N SER A 81 -20.42 -27.02 10.73
CA SER A 81 -21.00 -27.61 11.96
C SER A 81 -20.70 -29.10 12.13
N GLN A 82 -20.69 -29.86 11.04
CA GLN A 82 -20.57 -31.32 11.03
C GLN A 82 -19.26 -31.80 10.40
N GLY A 83 -18.48 -30.90 9.80
CA GLY A 83 -17.25 -31.26 9.09
C GLY A 83 -17.51 -32.05 7.81
N THR A 84 -18.71 -31.97 7.24
CA THR A 84 -19.01 -32.66 5.97
C THR A 84 -18.08 -32.15 4.87
N PRO A 85 -17.45 -33.03 4.09
CA PRO A 85 -16.47 -32.62 3.10
C PRO A 85 -17.12 -31.73 2.03
N LEU A 86 -16.65 -30.49 1.95
CA LEU A 86 -16.98 -29.54 0.90
C LEU A 86 -15.70 -29.28 0.09
N PRO A 87 -15.77 -29.14 -1.25
CA PRO A 87 -14.59 -28.78 -2.03
C PRO A 87 -13.95 -27.50 -1.49
N SER A 88 -12.63 -27.53 -1.24
CA SER A 88 -11.91 -26.43 -0.60
C SER A 88 -12.15 -25.09 -1.32
N GLN A 89 -12.17 -25.11 -2.65
CA GLN A 89 -12.49 -23.94 -3.46
C GLN A 89 -13.87 -23.34 -3.12
N GLN A 90 -14.91 -24.17 -2.96
CA GLN A 90 -16.25 -23.69 -2.65
C GLN A 90 -16.34 -23.13 -1.23
N ALA A 91 -15.63 -23.76 -0.27
CA ALA A 91 -15.54 -23.25 1.09
C ALA A 91 -14.86 -21.87 1.14
N ASP A 92 -13.78 -21.70 0.37
CA ASP A 92 -13.06 -20.43 0.27
C ASP A 92 -13.87 -19.34 -0.44
N GLU A 93 -14.56 -19.69 -1.54
CA GLU A 93 -15.49 -18.78 -2.23
C GLU A 93 -16.59 -18.27 -1.30
N MET A 94 -17.22 -19.18 -0.54
CA MET A 94 -18.25 -18.84 0.44
C MET A 94 -17.70 -17.97 1.56
N ARG A 95 -16.55 -18.33 2.13
CA ARG A 95 -15.88 -17.55 3.17
C ARG A 95 -15.58 -16.12 2.68
N GLN A 96 -15.02 -15.99 1.48
CA GLN A 96 -14.70 -14.69 0.89
C GLN A 96 -15.96 -13.87 0.61
N HIS A 97 -17.02 -14.49 0.10
CA HIS A 97 -18.29 -13.82 -0.17
C HIS A 97 -18.95 -13.32 1.12
N LEU A 98 -19.03 -14.16 2.16
CA LEU A 98 -19.62 -13.78 3.46
C LEU A 98 -18.78 -12.74 4.20
N THR A 99 -17.48 -12.60 3.90
CA THR A 99 -16.64 -11.53 4.44
C THR A 99 -16.93 -10.17 3.77
N LYS A 100 -17.38 -10.17 2.52
CA LYS A 100 -17.58 -8.93 1.71
C LYS A 100 -19.05 -8.50 1.59
N CYS A 101 -20.00 -9.43 1.70
CA CYS A 101 -21.42 -9.17 1.48
C CYS A 101 -22.19 -9.24 2.80
N ASP A 102 -22.45 -8.08 3.42
CA ASP A 102 -23.16 -7.98 4.70
C ASP A 102 -24.58 -8.58 4.66
N ARG A 103 -25.26 -8.47 3.51
CA ARG A 103 -26.59 -9.03 3.33
C ARG A 103 -26.59 -10.55 3.39
N CYS A 104 -25.66 -11.21 2.69
CA CYS A 104 -25.53 -12.66 2.72
C CYS A 104 -24.98 -13.14 4.05
N ARG A 105 -24.07 -12.38 4.68
CA ARG A 105 -23.58 -12.64 6.03
C ARG A 105 -24.71 -12.64 7.06
N SER A 106 -25.56 -11.61 7.05
CA SER A 106 -26.67 -11.50 8.01
C SER A 106 -27.68 -12.62 7.82
N GLN A 107 -28.04 -12.95 6.57
CA GLN A 107 -28.93 -14.10 6.28
C GLN A 107 -28.32 -15.45 6.70
N PHE A 108 -27.01 -15.62 6.48
CA PHE A 108 -26.32 -16.83 6.90
C PHE A 108 -26.30 -16.95 8.43
N ASP A 109 -26.01 -15.86 9.15
CA ASP A 109 -25.99 -15.84 10.62
C ASP A 109 -27.40 -16.02 11.23
N GLU A 110 -28.44 -15.50 10.58
CA GLU A 110 -29.84 -15.76 10.97
C GLU A 110 -30.20 -17.24 10.83
N LYS A 111 -29.74 -17.89 9.76
CA LYS A 111 -29.99 -19.33 9.51
C LYS A 111 -29.10 -20.24 10.37
N PHE A 112 -27.87 -19.81 10.67
CA PHE A 112 -26.86 -20.59 11.38
C PHE A 112 -26.13 -19.74 12.45
N PRO A 113 -26.80 -19.43 13.57
CA PRO A 113 -26.29 -18.49 14.55
C PRO A 113 -24.97 -18.95 15.15
N GLY A 114 -23.96 -18.10 15.08
CA GLY A 114 -22.66 -18.31 15.75
C GLY A 114 -21.65 -19.20 15.01
N LEU A 115 -22.01 -19.82 13.88
CA LEU A 115 -21.05 -20.62 13.09
C LEU A 115 -19.91 -19.78 12.49
N LEU A 116 -20.20 -18.54 12.10
CA LEU A 116 -19.18 -17.62 11.57
C LEU A 116 -18.23 -17.10 12.66
N THR A 117 -18.72 -16.98 13.90
CA THR A 117 -17.94 -16.42 15.03
C THR A 117 -17.06 -17.49 15.68
N ALA A 118 -17.52 -18.75 15.72
CA ALA A 118 -16.78 -19.87 16.28
C ALA A 118 -15.46 -20.18 15.54
N THR A 119 -15.42 -19.96 14.22
CA THR A 119 -14.21 -20.21 13.41
C THR A 119 -13.10 -19.17 13.63
N VAL A 120 -13.44 -17.95 14.03
CA VAL A 120 -12.44 -16.91 14.37
C VAL A 120 -11.86 -17.14 15.77
N ALA A 121 -12.68 -17.61 16.71
CA ALA A 121 -12.23 -17.96 18.06
C ALA A 121 -11.25 -19.15 18.08
N ALA A 122 -11.41 -20.11 17.16
CA ALA A 122 -10.53 -21.27 17.04
C ALA A 122 -9.09 -20.94 16.61
N LEU A 123 -8.84 -19.75 16.03
CA LEU A 123 -7.51 -19.29 15.62
C LEU A 123 -6.80 -18.44 16.69
N LEU A 124 -7.42 -18.21 17.85
CA LEU A 124 -6.91 -17.33 18.91
C LEU A 124 -6.62 -17.97 20.29
N PRO A 125 -6.06 -19.19 20.40
CA PRO A 125 -5.35 -19.54 21.63
C PRO A 125 -3.89 -19.88 21.31
N LEU A 126 -2.96 -18.97 21.62
CA LEU A 126 -1.57 -19.30 22.04
C LEU A 126 -0.71 -18.06 22.33
N VAL A 127 -1.14 -16.84 21.98
CA VAL A 127 -0.31 -15.63 22.22
C VAL A 127 -0.31 -15.19 23.69
N TRP A 128 -1.28 -15.65 24.51
CA TRP A 128 -1.44 -15.16 25.90
C TRP A 128 -0.74 -16.00 26.98
N LEU A 129 -0.03 -17.09 26.66
CA LEU A 129 0.56 -17.99 27.67
C LEU A 129 2.04 -17.74 28.01
N THR A 130 2.70 -16.73 27.42
CA THR A 130 4.15 -16.50 27.62
C THR A 130 4.52 -15.41 28.64
N LYS A 131 3.57 -14.81 29.35
CA LYS A 131 3.84 -13.66 30.25
C LYS A 131 3.69 -13.91 31.77
N LEU A 132 3.61 -15.16 32.23
CA LEU A 132 3.40 -15.50 33.65
C LEU A 132 4.56 -16.27 34.31
N ARG A 133 5.80 -15.98 33.91
CA ARG A 133 6.99 -16.43 34.66
C ARG A 133 8.07 -15.35 34.65
N ALA A 134 7.96 -14.42 35.58
CA ALA A 134 9.05 -13.57 36.06
C ALA A 134 8.89 -13.44 37.57
#